data_AF-A0A834IKW2-F1
#
_entry.id   AF-A0A834IKW2-F1
#
_cell.length_a   1.000
_cell.length_b   1.000
_cell.length_c   1.000
_cell.angle_alpha   90.00
_cell.angle_beta   90.00
_cell.angle_gamma   90.00
#
_symmetry.space_group_name_H-M   'P 1'
#
loop_
_entity.id
_entity.type
_entity.pdbx_description
1 polymer ?
#
loop_
_entity_poly.entity_id
_entity_poly.type
_entity_poly.pdbx_seq_one_letter_code
_entity_poly.pdbx_strand_id
1 'polypeptide(L)'
;MKKLNMDQETGEMAQLQMSNTDPETGENETLSYSFNKETGEKENHKSRRLPIYSHKQNTFKINRPLVRISSAVRRKNMKRNSDDISTNFTALVFLLPTVVFTPIFGFVILSFGVILHKWCHRQNAKLICKGEDSIYYQSPFHALYKEFCSKCIAEEECKKMCKIQRMRYNKRQEAMKESLRRVV
;
A
#
# COMPACT_ATOMS: atom_id res chain seq x y z
N MET A 1 -10.65 -16.73 -30.25
CA MET A 1 -11.71 -16.59 -31.28
C MET A 1 -12.18 -15.14 -31.26
N LYS A 2 -12.21 -14.42 -32.39
CA LYS A 2 -12.56 -12.98 -32.42
C LYS A 2 -14.08 -12.84 -32.60
N LYS A 3 -14.76 -12.13 -31.69
CA LYS A 3 -16.18 -11.81 -31.85
C LYS A 3 -16.33 -10.29 -31.90
N LEU A 4 -16.83 -9.81 -33.03
CA LEU A 4 -17.13 -8.40 -33.29
C LEU A 4 -18.63 -8.21 -33.04
N ASN A 5 -18.99 -7.40 -32.05
CA ASN A 5 -20.37 -6.96 -31.88
C ASN A 5 -20.48 -5.56 -32.47
N MET A 6 -21.28 -5.45 -33.53
CA MET A 6 -21.60 -4.21 -34.22
C MET A 6 -22.99 -3.77 -33.75
N ASP A 7 -23.11 -2.52 -33.32
CA ASP A 7 -24.41 -1.94 -33.01
C ASP A 7 -25.21 -1.77 -34.30
N GLN A 8 -26.42 -2.32 -34.34
CA GLN A 8 -27.32 -2.23 -35.50
C GLN A 8 -28.02 -0.87 -35.63
N GLU A 9 -28.05 -0.04 -34.59
CA GLU A 9 -28.73 1.26 -34.59
C GLU A 9 -27.82 2.39 -35.08
N THR A 10 -26.53 2.37 -34.74
CA THR A 10 -25.57 3.44 -35.12
C THR A 10 -24.50 3.03 -36.13
N GLY A 11 -24.33 1.73 -36.44
CA GLY A 11 -23.30 1.25 -37.37
C GLY A 11 -21.86 1.36 -36.83
N GLU A 12 -21.68 1.70 -35.55
CA GLU A 12 -20.38 1.88 -34.93
C GLU A 12 -19.80 0.55 -34.37
N MET A 13 -18.48 0.40 -34.47
CA MET A 13 -17.75 -0.77 -33.97
C MET A 13 -17.55 -0.67 -32.44
N ALA A 14 -18.57 -1.05 -31.67
CA ALA A 14 -18.62 -0.72 -30.24
C ALA A 14 -17.63 -1.51 -29.35
N GLN A 15 -17.25 -2.75 -29.69
CA GLN A 15 -16.37 -3.54 -28.81
C GLN A 15 -15.70 -4.71 -29.54
N LEU A 16 -14.37 -4.79 -29.47
CA LEU A 16 -13.61 -5.91 -30.01
C LEU A 16 -13.11 -6.77 -28.85
N GLN A 17 -13.66 -7.98 -28.75
CA GLN A 17 -13.35 -8.91 -27.67
C GLN A 17 -12.43 -10.02 -28.21
N MET A 18 -11.22 -10.10 -27.67
CA MET A 18 -10.25 -11.14 -28.02
C MET A 18 -10.08 -12.09 -26.84
N SER A 19 -10.37 -13.38 -27.08
CA SER A 19 -10.07 -14.46 -26.14
C SER A 19 -8.80 -15.19 -26.61
N ASN A 20 -7.75 -15.12 -25.81
CA ASN A 20 -6.56 -15.94 -25.99
C ASN A 20 -6.49 -16.95 -24.85
N THR A 21 -6.18 -18.19 -25.20
CA THR A 21 -6.01 -19.28 -24.23
C THR A 21 -4.52 -19.50 -24.07
N ASP A 22 -4.01 -19.35 -22.86
CA ASP A 22 -2.61 -19.62 -22.56
C ASP A 22 -2.34 -21.13 -22.70
N PRO A 23 -1.40 -21.57 -23.56
CA PRO A 23 -1.07 -22.99 -23.71
C PRO A 23 -0.40 -23.61 -22.46
N GLU A 24 0.16 -22.82 -21.55
CA GLU A 24 0.84 -23.33 -20.35
C GLU A 24 -0.13 -23.55 -19.17
N THR A 25 -1.09 -22.62 -18.97
CA THR A 25 -2.00 -22.65 -17.80
C THR A 25 -3.46 -22.98 -18.14
N GLY A 26 -3.87 -22.87 -19.41
CA GLY A 26 -5.26 -23.10 -19.84
C GLY A 26 -6.25 -22.00 -19.43
N GLU A 27 -5.76 -20.88 -18.88
CA GLU A 27 -6.58 -19.75 -18.50
C GLU A 27 -6.97 -18.92 -19.74
N ASN A 28 -8.24 -18.52 -19.81
CA ASN A 28 -8.76 -17.71 -20.90
C ASN A 28 -8.71 -16.22 -20.51
N GLU A 29 -7.72 -15.50 -21.02
CA GLU A 29 -7.69 -14.05 -20.88
C GLU A 29 -8.57 -13.41 -21.96
N THR A 30 -9.56 -12.64 -21.51
CA THR A 30 -10.43 -11.89 -22.42
C THR A 30 -10.09 -10.41 -22.33
N LEU A 31 -9.38 -9.90 -23.34
CA LEU A 31 -9.10 -8.47 -23.49
C LEU A 31 -10.28 -7.80 -24.20
N SER A 32 -10.78 -6.73 -23.59
CA SER A 32 -11.76 -5.82 -24.17
C SER A 32 -11.11 -4.47 -24.38
N TYR A 33 -11.20 -3.96 -25.59
CA TYR A 33 -10.75 -2.62 -25.95
C TYR A 33 -11.94 -1.71 -26.19
N SER A 34 -11.90 -0.50 -25.65
CA SER A 34 -12.81 0.60 -26.00
C SER A 34 -11.99 1.78 -26.52
N PHE A 35 -12.51 2.45 -27.54
CA PHE A 35 -11.90 3.67 -28.07
C PHE A 35 -12.54 4.88 -27.42
N ASN A 36 -11.73 5.80 -26.92
CA ASN A 36 -12.21 7.07 -26.39
C ASN A 36 -12.56 8.02 -27.55
N LYS A 37 -13.80 8.53 -27.57
CA LYS A 37 -14.32 9.38 -28.67
C LYS A 37 -13.69 10.78 -28.68
N GLU A 38 -13.18 11.27 -27.56
CA GLU A 38 -12.63 12.63 -27.45
C GLU A 38 -11.14 12.69 -27.80
N THR A 39 -10.37 11.65 -27.47
CA THR A 39 -8.91 11.60 -27.67
C THR A 39 -8.45 10.63 -28.75
N GLY A 40 -9.32 9.72 -29.24
CA GLY A 40 -8.95 8.68 -30.20
C GLY A 40 -8.02 7.60 -29.64
N GLU A 41 -7.73 7.66 -28.34
CA GLU A 41 -6.82 6.73 -27.67
C GLU A 41 -7.52 5.40 -27.33
N LYS A 42 -6.72 4.32 -27.34
CA LYS A 42 -7.17 2.98 -26.98
C LYS A 42 -7.09 2.80 -25.48
N GLU A 43 -8.24 2.67 -24.81
CA GLU A 43 -8.27 2.40 -23.39
C GLU A 43 -8.38 0.90 -23.13
N ASN A 44 -7.39 0.37 -22.41
CA ASN A 44 -7.28 -1.05 -22.08
C ASN A 44 -7.95 -1.32 -20.74
N HIS A 45 -9.19 -1.77 -20.75
CA HIS A 45 -9.84 -2.24 -19.53
C HIS A 45 -9.46 -3.71 -19.28
N LYS A 46 -8.45 -3.93 -18.44
CA LYS A 46 -8.18 -5.24 -17.84
C LYS A 46 -9.28 -5.56 -16.85
N SER A 47 -10.41 -6.06 -17.34
CA SER A 47 -11.41 -6.65 -16.47
C SER A 47 -10.86 -8.00 -16.01
N ARG A 48 -10.19 -8.01 -14.85
CA ARG A 48 -9.98 -9.25 -14.09
C ARG A 48 -11.38 -9.71 -13.67
N ARG A 49 -12.05 -10.43 -14.58
CA ARG A 49 -13.14 -11.29 -14.18
C ARG A 49 -12.48 -12.32 -13.28
N LEU A 50 -12.60 -12.13 -11.95
CA LEU A 50 -12.48 -13.25 -11.04
C LEU A 50 -13.35 -14.34 -11.66
N PRO A 51 -12.80 -15.53 -11.94
CA PRO A 51 -13.60 -16.57 -12.53
C PRO A 51 -14.76 -16.81 -11.57
N ILE A 52 -15.97 -16.43 -12.00
CA ILE A 52 -17.17 -17.02 -11.47
C ILE A 52 -17.07 -18.45 -11.97
N TYR A 53 -16.33 -19.26 -11.24
CA TYR A 53 -16.49 -20.69 -11.27
C TYR A 53 -17.95 -20.89 -10.90
N SER A 54 -18.79 -21.03 -11.93
CA SER A 54 -20.05 -21.74 -11.80
C SER A 54 -19.65 -23.15 -11.41
N HIS A 55 -19.41 -23.34 -10.12
CA HIS A 55 -19.15 -24.62 -9.52
C HIS A 55 -20.44 -25.40 -9.78
N LYS A 56 -20.45 -26.21 -10.84
CA LYS A 56 -21.36 -27.33 -10.92
C LYS A 56 -21.11 -28.08 -9.62
N GLN A 57 -22.04 -27.97 -8.68
CA GLN A 57 -21.99 -28.73 -7.46
C GLN A 57 -22.19 -30.18 -7.89
N ASN A 58 -21.10 -30.89 -8.14
CA ASN A 58 -21.13 -32.33 -8.07
C ASN A 58 -21.45 -32.63 -6.60
N THR A 59 -22.71 -33.00 -6.33
CA THR A 59 -23.12 -33.49 -5.02
C THR A 59 -22.33 -34.77 -4.75
N PHE A 60 -21.18 -34.63 -4.09
CA PHE A 60 -20.40 -35.74 -3.58
C PHE A 60 -21.23 -36.40 -2.49
N LYS A 61 -21.97 -37.46 -2.85
CA LYS A 61 -22.68 -38.29 -1.88
C LYS A 61 -21.64 -39.19 -1.20
N ILE A 62 -21.11 -38.73 -0.08
CA ILE A 62 -20.35 -39.57 0.82
C ILE A 62 -21.37 -40.49 1.51
N ASN A 63 -21.32 -41.79 1.21
CA ASN A 63 -22.04 -42.80 1.98
C ASN A 63 -21.48 -42.78 3.41
N ARG A 64 -22.12 -42.04 4.31
CA ARG A 64 -21.82 -42.10 5.74
C ARG A 64 -22.41 -43.41 6.25
N PRO A 65 -21.61 -44.39 6.71
CA PRO A 65 -22.18 -45.46 7.51
C PRO A 65 -22.84 -44.81 8.73
N LEU A 66 -24.06 -45.24 9.06
CA LEU A 66 -24.80 -44.79 10.22
C LEU A 66 -24.03 -45.22 11.49
N VAL A 67 -23.00 -44.47 11.86
CA VAL A 67 -22.32 -44.65 13.14
C VAL A 67 -23.30 -44.12 14.18
N ARG A 68 -23.96 -45.05 14.86
CA ARG A 68 -24.83 -44.77 16.00
C ARG A 68 -23.93 -44.26 17.13
N ILE A 69 -23.73 -42.95 17.18
CA ILE A 69 -22.94 -42.31 18.24
C ILE A 69 -23.65 -42.60 19.57
N SER A 70 -22.97 -43.32 20.46
CA SER A 70 -23.53 -43.68 21.76
C SER A 70 -23.81 -42.41 22.59
N SER A 71 -24.88 -42.45 23.38
CA SER A 71 -25.34 -41.33 24.22
C SER A 71 -24.28 -40.84 25.21
N ALA A 72 -23.26 -41.65 25.51
CA ALA A 72 -22.10 -41.28 26.32
C ALA A 72 -21.19 -40.22 25.66
N VAL A 73 -21.00 -40.29 24.33
CA VAL A 73 -20.22 -39.30 23.57
C VAL A 73 -20.98 -37.96 23.49
N ARG A 74 -22.32 -38.02 23.36
CA ARG A 74 -23.18 -36.83 23.35
C ARG A 74 -23.10 -36.05 24.67
N ARG A 75 -23.03 -36.73 25.82
CA ARG A 75 -22.86 -36.08 27.14
C ARG A 75 -21.47 -35.48 27.34
N LYS A 76 -20.40 -36.11 26.81
CA LYS A 76 -19.03 -35.55 26.87
C LYS A 76 -18.88 -34.28 26.02
N ASN A 77 -19.52 -34.22 24.86
CA ASN A 77 -19.48 -33.03 24.00
C ASN A 77 -20.30 -31.86 24.56
N MET A 78 -21.41 -32.12 25.25
CA MET A 78 -22.20 -31.06 25.90
C MET A 78 -21.47 -30.41 27.07
N LYS A 79 -20.64 -31.17 27.79
CA LYS A 79 -19.78 -30.66 28.88
C LYS A 79 -18.56 -29.89 28.36
N ARG A 80 -18.01 -30.25 27.20
CA ARG A 80 -16.96 -29.49 26.52
C ARG A 80 -17.44 -28.11 26.04
N ASN A 81 -18.63 -28.04 25.45
CA ASN A 81 -19.19 -26.76 24.98
C ASN A 81 -19.44 -25.76 26.12
N SER A 82 -19.78 -26.21 27.34
CA SER A 82 -19.97 -25.28 28.47
C SER A 82 -18.65 -24.68 28.98
N ASP A 83 -17.58 -25.47 28.98
CA ASP A 83 -16.25 -25.01 29.41
C ASP A 83 -15.63 -24.07 28.35
N ASP A 84 -15.83 -24.37 27.06
CA ASP A 84 -15.38 -23.52 25.94
C ASP A 84 -16.10 -22.16 25.88
N ILE A 85 -17.37 -22.06 26.29
CA ILE A 85 -18.08 -20.77 26.34
C ILE A 85 -17.44 -19.85 27.40
N SER A 86 -17.05 -20.40 28.55
CA SER A 86 -16.44 -19.63 29.64
C SER A 86 -15.04 -19.11 29.30
N THR A 87 -14.22 -19.91 28.63
CA THR A 87 -12.85 -19.54 28.24
C THR A 87 -12.86 -18.54 27.09
N ASN A 88 -13.75 -18.69 26.12
CA ASN A 88 -13.93 -17.73 25.03
C ASN A 88 -14.50 -16.39 25.52
N PHE A 89 -15.44 -16.38 26.46
CA PHE A 89 -15.96 -15.14 27.04
C PHE A 89 -14.87 -14.39 27.82
N THR A 90 -14.05 -15.11 28.59
CA THR A 90 -12.91 -14.53 29.29
C THR A 90 -11.90 -13.94 28.31
N ALA A 91 -11.54 -14.67 27.25
CA ALA A 91 -10.66 -14.17 26.19
C ALA A 91 -11.23 -12.92 25.51
N LEU A 92 -12.54 -12.89 25.22
CA LEU A 92 -13.20 -11.76 24.58
C LEU A 92 -13.23 -10.52 25.49
N VAL A 93 -13.41 -10.69 26.79
CA VAL A 93 -13.38 -9.61 27.80
C VAL A 93 -11.98 -9.01 27.95
N PHE A 94 -10.91 -9.79 27.78
CA PHE A 94 -9.53 -9.26 27.75
C PHE A 94 -9.14 -8.68 26.38
N LEU A 95 -9.74 -9.18 25.29
CA LEU A 95 -9.46 -8.74 23.92
C LEU A 95 -10.17 -7.43 23.57
N LEU A 96 -11.37 -7.17 24.08
CA LEU A 96 -12.14 -5.95 23.78
C LEU A 96 -11.43 -4.67 24.24
N PRO A 97 -10.93 -4.57 25.49
CA PRO A 97 -10.18 -3.42 25.93
C PRO A 97 -8.90 -3.24 25.10
N THR A 98 -8.16 -4.30 24.83
CA THR A 98 -6.91 -4.19 24.06
C THR A 98 -7.17 -3.75 22.62
N VAL A 99 -8.17 -4.31 21.94
CA VAL A 99 -8.53 -3.93 20.56
C VAL A 99 -9.02 -2.48 20.45
N VAL A 100 -9.68 -1.94 21.48
CA VAL A 100 -10.16 -0.55 21.48
C VAL A 100 -9.10 0.43 21.99
N PHE A 101 -8.35 0.07 23.04
CA PHE A 101 -7.33 0.95 23.63
C PHE A 101 -6.08 1.04 22.76
N THR A 102 -5.60 -0.05 22.16
CA THR A 102 -4.39 -0.04 21.32
C THR A 102 -4.45 0.97 20.17
N PRO A 103 -5.52 1.08 19.35
CA PRO A 103 -5.57 2.10 18.30
C PRO A 103 -5.62 3.52 18.88
N ILE A 104 -6.34 3.74 19.99
CA ILE A 104 -6.39 5.05 20.67
C ILE A 104 -4.99 5.47 21.13
N PHE A 105 -4.27 4.57 21.80
CA PHE A 105 -2.87 4.81 22.17
C PHE A 105 -1.97 5.05 20.96
N GLY A 106 -2.19 4.32 19.86
CA GLY A 106 -1.51 4.56 18.59
C GLY A 106 -1.73 5.98 18.06
N PHE A 107 -2.98 6.45 18.02
CA PHE A 107 -3.31 7.81 17.62
C PHE A 107 -2.70 8.86 18.56
N VAL A 108 -2.70 8.61 19.87
CA VAL A 108 -2.07 9.50 20.86
C VAL A 108 -0.57 9.59 20.60
N ILE A 109 0.14 8.47 20.45
CA ILE A 109 1.58 8.45 20.17
C ILE A 109 1.89 9.16 18.84
N LEU A 110 1.09 8.90 17.79
CA LEU A 110 1.26 9.52 16.48
C LEU A 110 1.08 11.05 16.56
N SER A 111 0.03 11.51 17.24
CA SER A 111 -0.22 12.94 17.43
C SER A 111 0.88 13.63 18.25
N PHE A 112 1.35 13.02 19.34
CA PHE A 112 2.53 13.48 20.07
C PHE A 112 3.78 13.54 19.18
N GLY A 113 3.98 12.54 18.31
CA GLY A 113 5.06 12.52 17.34
C GLY A 113 5.04 13.74 16.41
N VAL A 114 3.85 14.11 15.89
CA VAL A 114 3.69 15.31 15.05
C VAL A 114 3.94 16.59 15.83
N ILE A 115 3.46 16.69 17.08
CA ILE A 115 3.65 17.86 17.94
C ILE A 115 5.14 18.07 18.22
N LEU A 116 5.84 17.00 18.64
CA LEU A 116 7.29 17.04 18.89
C LEU A 116 8.07 17.38 17.62
N HIS A 117 7.68 16.81 16.48
CA HIS A 117 8.32 17.10 15.20
C HIS A 117 8.19 18.60 14.83
N LYS A 118 6.99 19.18 14.97
CA LYS A 118 6.77 20.62 14.76
C LYS A 118 7.52 21.47 15.79
N TRP A 119 7.61 21.01 17.03
CA TRP A 119 8.36 21.69 18.08
C TRP A 119 9.86 21.74 17.76
N CYS A 120 10.47 20.62 17.31
CA CYS A 120 11.86 20.59 16.86
C CYS A 120 12.11 21.61 15.74
N HIS A 121 11.24 21.65 14.74
CA HIS A 121 11.32 22.67 13.67
C HIS A 121 11.28 24.09 14.21
N ARG A 122 10.41 24.37 15.18
CA ARG A 122 10.31 25.68 15.79
C ARG A 122 11.56 26.04 16.60
N GLN A 123 12.18 25.06 17.28
CA GLN A 123 13.42 25.31 18.02
C GLN A 123 14.59 25.53 17.06
N ASN A 124 14.74 24.71 16.01
CA ASN A 124 15.79 24.91 15.01
C ASN A 124 15.66 26.27 14.33
N ALA A 125 14.45 26.70 13.99
CA ALA A 125 14.22 28.03 13.44
C ALA A 125 14.67 29.15 14.40
N LYS A 126 14.47 28.98 15.72
CA LYS A 126 14.94 29.95 16.71
C LYS A 126 16.47 29.98 16.83
N LEU A 127 17.13 28.82 16.75
CA LEU A 127 18.60 28.73 16.80
C LEU A 127 19.23 29.42 15.59
N ILE A 128 18.68 29.18 14.39
CA ILE A 128 19.11 29.84 13.16
C ILE A 128 18.98 31.37 13.29
N CYS A 129 17.87 31.87 13.83
CA CYS A 129 17.71 33.31 14.07
C CYS A 129 18.72 33.90 15.08
N LYS A 130 19.25 33.07 15.98
CA LYS A 130 20.27 33.47 16.95
C LYS A 130 21.70 33.32 16.40
N GLY A 131 21.87 32.78 15.20
CA GLY A 131 23.18 32.51 14.59
C GLY A 131 23.88 31.27 15.13
N GLU A 132 23.16 30.41 15.87
CA GLU A 132 23.70 29.16 16.43
C GLU A 132 23.46 28.00 15.45
N ASP A 133 24.33 27.86 14.44
CA ASP A 133 24.22 26.81 13.41
C ASP A 133 24.88 25.46 13.81
N SER A 134 25.52 25.39 14.99
CA SER A 134 26.24 24.19 15.43
C SER A 134 25.32 23.09 15.98
N ILE A 135 24.09 23.42 16.36
CA ILE A 135 23.16 22.50 17.03
C ILE A 135 21.89 22.36 16.18
N TYR A 136 21.54 21.10 15.83
CA TYR A 136 20.31 20.77 15.11
C TYR A 136 19.51 19.74 15.90
N TYR A 137 18.30 20.10 16.34
CA TYR A 137 17.40 19.18 17.02
C TYR A 137 16.62 18.33 16.02
N GLN A 138 16.60 17.02 16.24
CA GLN A 138 15.86 16.07 15.42
C GLN A 138 14.86 15.30 16.27
N SER A 139 13.62 15.17 15.79
CA SER A 139 12.60 14.37 16.48
C SER A 139 12.88 12.87 16.29
N PRO A 140 12.59 12.01 17.29
CA PRO A 140 12.83 10.56 17.19
C PRO A 140 12.04 9.93 16.03
N PHE A 141 10.85 10.46 15.73
CA PHE A 141 10.02 10.03 14.60
C PHE A 141 10.30 10.78 13.28
N HIS A 142 11.41 11.54 13.19
CA HIS A 142 11.73 12.30 11.98
C HIS A 142 11.78 11.41 10.73
N ALA A 143 12.29 10.18 10.84
CA ALA A 143 12.36 9.26 9.71
C ALA A 143 10.98 8.92 9.12
N LEU A 144 9.94 8.86 9.96
CA LEU A 144 8.55 8.62 9.52
C LEU A 144 7.92 9.88 8.94
N TYR A 145 8.14 11.04 9.58
CA TYR A 145 7.48 12.28 9.19
C TYR A 145 8.17 13.05 8.07
N LYS A 146 9.46 12.80 7.79
CA LYS A 146 10.21 13.55 6.77
C LYS A 146 9.59 13.48 5.38
N GLU A 147 8.90 12.37 5.07
CA GLU A 147 8.25 12.14 3.77
C GLU A 147 6.92 12.88 3.64
N PHE A 148 6.30 13.26 4.76
CA PHE A 148 5.00 13.96 4.79
C PHE A 148 5.15 15.44 5.13
N CYS A 149 6.22 15.82 5.83
CA CYS A 149 6.46 17.18 6.26
C CYS A 149 7.13 17.99 5.14
N SER A 150 6.39 18.93 4.55
CA SER A 150 6.90 19.79 3.46
C SER A 150 8.19 20.53 3.81
N LYS A 151 8.36 20.95 5.07
CA LYS A 151 9.62 21.57 5.53
C LYS A 151 10.81 20.62 5.45
N CYS A 152 10.64 19.37 5.90
CA CYS A 152 11.71 18.38 5.82
C CYS A 152 12.06 18.04 4.37
N ILE A 153 11.05 17.91 3.52
CA ILE A 153 11.26 17.66 2.08
C ILE A 153 12.07 18.80 1.45
N ALA A 154 11.64 20.05 1.67
CA ALA A 154 12.32 21.23 1.15
C ALA A 154 13.78 21.34 1.67
N GLU A 155 14.01 21.05 2.96
CA GLU A 155 15.37 21.01 3.52
C GLU A 155 16.24 19.94 2.85
N GLU A 156 15.70 18.76 2.59
CA GLU A 156 16.43 17.67 1.94
C GLU A 156 16.76 18.00 0.48
N GLU A 157 15.81 18.57 -0.25
CA GLU A 157 16.02 19.04 -1.62
C GLU A 157 17.07 20.15 -1.67
N CYS A 158 16.99 21.14 -0.77
CA CYS A 158 17.99 22.18 -0.65
C CYS A 158 19.39 21.61 -0.39
N LYS A 159 19.51 20.62 0.52
CA LYS A 159 20.78 19.92 0.77
C LYS A 159 21.31 19.23 -0.49
N LYS A 160 20.44 18.58 -1.27
CA LYS A 160 20.81 17.95 -2.56
C LYS A 160 21.31 18.99 -3.56
N MET A 161 20.59 20.11 -3.71
CA MET A 161 20.98 21.21 -4.60
C MET A 161 22.33 21.83 -4.18
N CYS A 162 22.51 22.13 -2.89
CA CYS A 162 23.76 22.64 -2.34
C CYS A 162 24.93 21.69 -2.60
N LYS A 163 24.72 20.37 -2.48
CA LYS A 163 25.73 19.35 -2.80
C LYS A 163 26.14 19.41 -4.28
N ILE A 164 25.18 19.49 -5.20
CA ILE A 164 25.45 19.59 -6.64
C ILE A 164 26.18 20.90 -6.97
N GLN A 165 25.71 22.02 -6.44
CA GLN A 165 26.34 23.32 -6.64
C GLN A 165 27.78 23.34 -6.13
N ARG A 166 28.03 22.75 -4.95
CA ARG A 166 29.38 22.61 -4.39
C ARG A 166 30.30 21.78 -5.29
N MET A 167 29.81 20.66 -5.82
CA MET A 167 30.59 19.84 -6.77
C MET A 167 30.94 20.64 -8.04
N ARG A 168 29.98 21.37 -8.60
CA ARG A 168 30.21 22.22 -9.80
C ARG A 168 31.20 23.33 -9.52
N TYR A 169 31.09 23.98 -8.37
CA TYR A 169 32.00 25.02 -7.93
C TYR A 169 33.43 24.49 -7.79
N ASN A 170 33.61 23.34 -7.13
CA ASN A 170 34.93 22.74 -6.96
C ASN A 170 35.57 22.38 -8.30
N LYS A 171 34.82 21.77 -9.23
CA LYS A 171 35.32 21.48 -10.59
C LYS A 171 35.74 22.74 -11.34
N ARG A 172 34.97 23.83 -11.23
CA ARG A 172 35.32 25.12 -11.85
C ARG A 172 36.60 25.69 -11.24
N GLN A 173 36.74 25.62 -9.91
CA GLN A 173 37.93 26.07 -9.20
C GLN A 173 39.18 25.27 -9.57
N GLU A 174 39.05 23.95 -9.70
CA GLU A 174 40.13 23.07 -10.16
C GLU A 174 40.57 23.40 -11.59
N ALA A 175 39.61 23.54 -12.52
CA ALA A 175 39.89 23.93 -13.90
C ALA A 175 40.56 25.31 -14.01
N MET A 176 40.13 26.28 -13.19
CA MET A 176 40.73 27.62 -13.14
C MET A 176 42.17 27.58 -12.60
N LYS A 177 42.44 26.79 -11.56
CA LYS A 177 43.81 26.59 -11.05
C LYS A 177 44.70 25.95 -12.10
N GLU A 178 44.18 24.99 -12.86
CA GLU A 178 44.93 24.35 -13.94
C GLU A 178 45.22 25.31 -15.10
N SER A 179 44.26 26.15 -15.50
CA SER A 179 44.52 27.15 -16.55
C SER A 179 45.57 28.17 -16.12
N LEU A 180 45.56 28.62 -14.86
CA LEU A 180 46.56 29.54 -14.34
C LEU A 180 47.97 28.93 -14.32
N ARG A 181 48.08 27.63 -13.98
CA ARG A 181 49.37 26.91 -14.03
C ARG A 181 49.92 26.73 -15.44
N ARG A 182 49.10 26.79 -16.49
CA ARG A 182 49.56 26.68 -17.89
C ARG A 182 50.03 28.02 -18.48
N VAL A 183 49.69 29.14 -17.83
CA VAL A 183 50.01 30.50 -18.29
C VAL A 183 51.28 31.05 -17.64
N VAL A 184 51.63 30.56 -16.44
CA VAL A 184 52.90 30.83 -15.74
C VAL A 184 53.92 29.77 -16.11
#